data_AF-A0AAU2E4U0-F1
#
_entry.id   AF-A0AAU2E4U0-F1
#
_cell.length_a   1.000
_cell.length_b   1.000
_cell.length_c   1.000
_cell.angle_alpha   90.00
_cell.angle_beta   90.00
_cell.angle_gamma   90.00
#
_symmetry.space_group_name_H-M   'P 1'
#
loop_
_entity.id
_entity.type
_entity.pdbx_description
1 polymer ?
#
loop_
_entity_poly.entity_id
_entity_poly.type
_entity_poly.pdbx_seq_one_letter_code
_entity_poly.pdbx_strand_id
1 'polypeptide(L)'
;MTVPPTATQRIAETIRPAMLQGLQNADLGGAAGTQHINAWADWIAEAVFHTAVQPLAVERDAFADRVDTLSEVAKRHKANYLDAVQDVQRLNSRVAELEAELAELRAAPDEPPTD
;
A
#
# COMPACT_ATOMS: atom_id res chain seq x y z
N MET A 1 20.03 6.12 27.76
CA MET A 1 19.39 5.89 26.45
C MET A 1 19.21 7.24 25.79
N THR A 2 19.85 7.48 24.64
CA THR A 2 19.69 8.71 23.86
C THR A 2 18.45 8.58 22.98
N VAL A 3 17.50 9.50 23.13
CA VAL A 3 16.30 9.57 22.28
C VAL A 3 16.75 9.87 20.84
N PRO A 4 16.27 9.12 19.83
CA PRO A 4 16.62 9.40 18.44
C PRO A 4 16.13 10.79 18.02
N PRO A 5 16.89 11.52 17.19
CA PRO A 5 16.54 12.88 16.80
C PRO A 5 15.24 12.92 15.98
N THR A 6 14.45 13.97 16.18
CA THR A 6 13.20 14.20 15.44
C THR A 6 13.47 14.47 13.95
N ALA A 7 12.43 14.42 13.11
CA ALA A 7 12.55 14.78 11.69
C ALA A 7 13.02 16.24 11.52
N THR A 8 12.41 17.19 12.22
CA THR A 8 12.86 18.60 12.23
C THR A 8 14.33 18.72 12.64
N GLN A 9 14.77 18.03 13.70
CA GLN A 9 16.17 18.08 14.15
C GLN A 9 17.12 17.58 13.06
N ARG A 10 16.79 16.46 12.40
CA ARG A 10 17.61 15.93 11.30
C ARG A 10 17.69 16.89 10.10
N ILE A 11 16.59 17.56 9.77
CA ILE A 11 16.57 18.56 8.69
C ILE A 11 17.45 19.76 9.08
N ALA A 12 17.31 20.28 10.31
CA ALA A 12 18.10 21.40 10.83
C ALA A 12 19.60 21.08 10.82
N GLU A 13 19.99 19.89 11.30
CA GLU A 13 21.38 19.41 11.29
C GLU A 13 21.94 19.29 9.87
N THR A 14 21.10 18.97 8.90
CA THR A 14 21.50 18.85 7.49
C THR A 14 21.73 20.21 6.84
N ILE A 15 20.88 21.20 7.08
CA ILE A 15 20.97 22.51 6.40
C ILE A 15 21.94 23.49 7.08
N ARG A 16 22.12 23.37 8.39
CA ARG A 16 22.91 24.31 9.20
C ARG A 16 24.36 24.48 8.71
N PRO A 17 25.12 23.42 8.35
CA PRO A 17 26.48 23.58 7.83
C PRO A 17 26.53 24.43 6.56
N ALA A 18 25.61 24.21 5.62
CA ALA A 18 25.55 24.97 4.37
C ALA A 18 25.18 26.45 4.62
N MET A 19 24.28 26.73 5.55
CA MET A 19 23.93 28.10 5.94
C MET A 19 25.10 28.84 6.58
N LEU A 20 25.82 28.18 7.51
CA LEU A 20 27.01 28.76 8.14
C LEU A 20 28.13 28.99 7.12
N GLN A 21 28.36 28.04 6.22
CA GLN A 21 29.36 28.17 5.16
C GLN A 21 29.02 29.30 4.17
N GLY A 22 27.75 29.42 3.76
CA GLY A 22 27.31 30.47 2.85
C GLY A 22 27.47 31.89 3.42
N LEU A 23 27.47 32.02 4.75
CA LEU A 23 27.61 33.29 5.46
C LEU A 23 29.02 33.54 6.04
N GLN A 24 30.00 32.70 5.70
CA GLN A 24 31.35 32.76 6.28
C GLN A 24 32.09 34.10 6.06
N ASN A 25 31.70 34.87 5.04
CA ASN A 25 32.27 36.18 4.72
C ASN A 25 31.33 37.35 5.10
N ALA A 26 30.16 37.06 5.66
CA ALA A 26 29.23 38.09 6.12
C ALA A 26 29.72 38.64 7.46
N ASP A 27 29.70 39.96 7.62
CA ASP A 27 30.00 40.58 8.90
C ASP A 27 28.78 40.41 9.83
N LEU A 28 28.74 39.26 10.49
CA LEU A 28 27.70 38.89 11.42
C LEU A 28 27.90 39.73 12.69
N GLY A 29 26.94 40.61 13.01
CA GLY A 29 27.04 41.51 14.15
C GLY A 29 27.25 40.78 15.49
N GLY A 30 28.51 40.60 15.89
CA GLY A 30 28.94 39.99 17.14
C GLY A 30 28.51 38.53 17.35
N ALA A 31 28.68 38.02 18.59
CA ALA A 31 28.35 36.65 18.98
C ALA A 31 26.87 36.26 18.73
N ALA A 32 25.98 37.24 18.59
CA ALA A 32 24.57 37.03 18.28
C ALA A 32 24.34 36.44 16.88
N GLY A 33 25.24 36.69 15.91
CA GLY A 33 25.01 36.27 14.53
C GLY A 33 24.96 34.76 14.31
N THR A 34 25.85 34.00 14.97
CA THR A 34 25.80 32.52 14.91
C THR A 34 24.55 31.98 15.58
N GLN A 35 24.11 32.60 16.68
CA GLN A 35 22.88 32.22 17.37
C GLN A 35 21.64 32.44 16.48
N HIS A 36 21.60 33.56 15.74
CA HIS A 36 20.52 33.85 14.79
C HIS A 36 20.50 32.86 13.61
N ILE A 37 21.67 32.47 13.08
CA ILE A 37 21.74 31.46 12.01
C ILE A 37 21.20 30.11 12.49
N ASN A 38 21.54 29.71 13.71
CA ASN A 38 20.97 28.49 14.29
C ASN A 38 19.46 28.57 14.44
N ALA A 39 18.94 29.70 14.93
CA ALA A 39 17.49 29.91 15.02
C ALA A 39 16.80 29.91 13.65
N TRP A 40 17.44 30.45 12.61
CA TRP A 40 16.94 30.38 11.25
C TRP A 40 16.95 28.95 10.69
N ALA A 41 18.02 28.18 10.94
CA ALA A 41 18.07 26.78 10.53
C ALA A 41 16.93 25.98 11.20
N ASP A 42 16.66 26.23 12.48
CA ASP A 42 15.56 25.57 13.18
C ASP A 42 14.19 25.98 12.61
N TRP A 43 13.99 27.28 12.32
CA TRP A 43 12.75 27.77 11.69
C TRP A 43 12.54 27.21 10.28
N ILE A 44 13.59 27.17 9.45
CA ILE A 44 13.53 26.58 8.09
C ILE A 44 13.24 25.08 8.18
N ALA A 45 13.88 24.37 9.12
CA ALA A 45 13.64 22.95 9.30
C ALA A 45 12.19 22.65 9.66
N GLU A 46 11.59 23.47 10.52
CA GLU A 46 10.17 23.32 10.89
C GLU A 46 9.26 23.63 9.70
N ALA A 47 9.55 24.69 8.94
CA ALA A 47 8.80 25.02 7.74
C ALA A 47 8.88 23.90 6.69
N VAL A 48 10.07 23.35 6.42
CA VAL A 48 10.28 22.22 5.49
C VAL A 48 9.56 20.97 6.01
N PHE A 49 9.60 20.73 7.32
CA PHE A 49 8.92 19.58 7.91
C PHE A 49 7.41 19.65 7.62
N HIS A 50 6.77 20.80 7.89
CA HIS A 50 5.33 20.96 7.68
C HIS A 50 4.91 21.08 6.22
N THR A 51 5.73 21.71 5.37
CA THR A 51 5.33 21.99 3.98
C THR A 51 5.67 20.85 3.01
N ALA A 52 6.71 20.07 3.30
CA ALA A 52 7.18 19.02 2.40
C ALA A 52 7.12 17.64 3.05
N VAL A 53 7.69 17.47 4.25
CA VAL A 53 7.87 16.12 4.83
C VAL A 53 6.57 15.54 5.35
N GLN A 54 5.80 16.31 6.13
CA GLN A 54 4.56 15.85 6.74
C GLN A 54 3.49 15.49 5.69
N PRO A 55 3.23 16.29 4.64
CA PRO A 55 2.28 15.92 3.59
C PRO A 55 2.70 14.64 2.86
N LEU A 56 3.98 14.50 2.51
CA LEU A 56 4.51 13.29 1.87
C LEU A 56 4.37 12.05 2.77
N ALA A 57 4.56 12.20 4.08
CA ALA A 57 4.35 11.10 5.02
C ALA A 57 2.87 10.66 5.05
N VAL A 58 1.94 11.62 5.07
CA VAL A 58 0.49 11.34 5.01
C VAL A 58 0.12 10.65 3.70
N GLU A 59 0.62 11.13 2.56
CA GLU A 59 0.37 10.51 1.26
C GLU A 59 0.94 9.10 1.16
N ARG A 60 2.16 8.89 1.68
CA ARG A 60 2.79 7.56 1.76
C ARG A 60 1.94 6.60 2.58
N ASP A 61 1.48 7.02 3.75
CA ASP A 61 0.69 6.17 4.65
C ASP A 61 -0.67 5.83 4.01
N ALA A 62 -1.34 6.82 3.41
CA ALA A 62 -2.56 6.58 2.65
C ALA A 62 -2.35 5.67 1.43
N PHE A 63 -1.18 5.70 0.79
CA PHE A 63 -0.83 4.78 -0.29
C PHE A 63 -0.61 3.35 0.23
N ALA A 64 0.10 3.19 1.35
CA ALA A 64 0.30 1.90 1.99
C ALA A 64 -1.04 1.23 2.33
N ASP A 65 -1.98 1.98 2.93
CA ASP A 65 -3.31 1.48 3.27
C ASP A 65 -4.10 1.00 2.03
N ARG A 66 -3.96 1.72 0.90
CA ARG A 66 -4.58 1.31 -0.38
C ARG A 66 -3.95 0.03 -0.92
N VAL A 67 -2.63 -0.10 -0.85
CA VAL A 67 -1.91 -1.30 -1.30
C VAL A 67 -2.31 -2.52 -0.47
N ASP A 68 -2.43 -2.37 0.85
CA ASP A 68 -2.89 -3.44 1.73
C ASP A 68 -4.33 -3.84 1.42
N THR A 69 -5.22 -2.86 1.21
CA THR A 69 -6.61 -3.11 0.81
C THR A 69 -6.69 -3.87 -0.52
N LEU A 70 -5.94 -3.43 -1.54
CA LEU A 70 -5.90 -4.09 -2.85
C LEU A 70 -5.33 -5.50 -2.76
N SER A 71 -4.34 -5.72 -1.88
CA SER A 71 -3.76 -7.04 -1.65
C SER A 71 -4.78 -8.00 -1.04
N GLU A 72 -5.58 -7.56 -0.08
CA GLU A 72 -6.67 -8.36 0.49
C GLU A 72 -7.78 -8.65 -0.52
N VAL A 73 -8.15 -7.67 -1.34
CA VAL A 73 -9.10 -7.86 -2.44
C VAL A 73 -8.58 -8.91 -3.43
N ALA A 74 -7.31 -8.82 -3.84
CA ALA A 74 -6.69 -9.78 -4.75
C ALA A 74 -6.68 -11.20 -4.18
N LYS A 75 -6.37 -11.37 -2.89
CA LYS A 75 -6.45 -12.67 -2.20
C LYS A 75 -7.86 -13.24 -2.25
N ARG A 76 -8.89 -12.43 -1.97
CA ARG A 76 -10.29 -12.85 -2.03
C ARG A 76 -10.71 -13.25 -3.44
N HIS A 77 -10.36 -12.45 -4.45
CA HIS A 77 -10.65 -12.78 -5.84
C HIS A 77 -10.00 -14.09 -6.27
N LYS A 78 -8.75 -14.34 -5.85
CA LYS A 78 -8.07 -15.60 -6.12
C LYS A 78 -8.78 -16.79 -5.46
N ALA A 79 -9.20 -16.65 -4.20
CA ALA A 79 -9.95 -17.71 -3.51
C ALA A 79 -11.27 -18.01 -4.24
N ASN A 80 -12.08 -16.98 -4.53
CA ASN A 80 -13.34 -17.12 -5.26
C ASN A 80 -13.16 -17.76 -6.64
N TYR A 81 -12.06 -17.43 -7.34
CA TYR A 81 -11.74 -18.04 -8.63
C TYR A 81 -11.46 -19.55 -8.49
N LEU A 82 -10.69 -19.95 -7.48
CA LEU A 82 -10.41 -21.37 -7.22
C LEU A 82 -11.68 -22.14 -6.88
N ASP A 83 -12.56 -21.57 -6.06
CA ASP A 83 -13.85 -22.16 -5.71
C ASP A 83 -14.72 -22.33 -6.96
N ALA A 84 -14.82 -21.30 -7.81
CA ALA A 84 -15.56 -21.36 -9.07
C ALA A 84 -15.01 -22.43 -10.03
N VAL A 85 -13.69 -22.62 -10.09
CA VAL A 85 -13.07 -23.68 -10.88
C VAL A 85 -13.48 -25.07 -10.36
N GLN A 86 -13.52 -25.27 -9.05
CA GLN A 86 -13.97 -26.52 -8.45
C GLN A 86 -15.46 -26.78 -8.74
N ASP A 87 -16.29 -25.75 -8.66
CA ASP A 87 -17.72 -25.88 -8.96
C ASP A 87 -17.96 -26.24 -10.43
N VAL A 88 -17.20 -25.66 -11.37
CA VAL A 88 -17.25 -26.04 -12.79
C VAL A 88 -16.86 -27.52 -12.97
N GLN A 89 -15.83 -28.00 -12.29
CA GLN A 89 -15.43 -29.41 -12.36
C GLN A 89 -16.52 -30.34 -11.82
N ARG A 90 -17.15 -29.98 -10.70
CA ARG A 90 -18.28 -30.73 -10.13
C ARG A 90 -19.47 -30.74 -11.10
N LEU A 91 -19.79 -29.60 -11.69
CA LEU A 91 -20.90 -29.48 -12.64
C LEU A 91 -20.66 -30.31 -13.90
N ASN A 92 -19.45 -30.26 -14.46
CA ASN A 92 -19.08 -31.08 -15.61
C ASN A 92 -19.22 -32.58 -15.33
N SER A 93 -18.82 -33.02 -14.13
CA SER A 93 -18.97 -34.42 -13.72
C SER A 93 -20.45 -34.80 -13.62
N ARG A 94 -21.29 -33.94 -13.04
CA ARG A 94 -22.73 -34.17 -12.94
C ARG A 94 -23.43 -34.16 -14.30
N VAL A 95 -23.00 -33.31 -15.23
CA VAL A 95 -23.50 -33.31 -16.61
C VAL A 95 -23.17 -34.64 -17.27
N ALA A 96 -21.95 -35.14 -17.15
CA ALA A 96 -21.57 -36.44 -17.72
C ALA A 96 -22.37 -37.60 -17.13
N GLU A 97 -22.62 -37.60 -15.81
CA GLU A 97 -23.52 -38.58 -15.17
C GLU A 97 -24.94 -38.51 -15.74
N LEU A 98 -25.53 -37.32 -15.83
CA LEU A 98 -26.88 -37.12 -16.35
C LEU A 98 -26.99 -37.49 -17.84
N GLU A 99 -25.95 -37.23 -18.63
CA GLU A 99 -25.89 -37.66 -20.03
C GLU A 99 -25.87 -39.18 -20.17
N ALA A 100 -25.17 -39.89 -19.27
CA ALA A 100 -25.18 -41.34 -19.21
C ALA A 100 -26.56 -41.89 -18.79
N GLU A 101 -27.16 -41.34 -17.72
CA GLU A 101 -28.51 -41.69 -17.27
C GLU A 101 -29.55 -41.47 -18.39
N LEU A 102 -29.46 -40.37 -19.13
CA LEU A 102 -30.33 -40.09 -20.28
C LEU A 102 -30.11 -41.06 -21.43
N ALA A 103 -28.87 -41.48 -21.69
CA ALA A 103 -28.57 -42.46 -22.73
C ALA A 103 -29.17 -43.83 -22.38
N GLU A 104 -29.10 -44.25 -21.11
CA GLU A 104 -29.73 -45.48 -20.62
C GLU A 104 -31.26 -45.44 -20.75
N LEU A 105 -31.90 -44.33 -20.33
CA LEU A 105 -33.34 -44.16 -20.46
C LEU A 105 -33.83 -44.15 -21.91
N ARG A 106 -33.04 -43.58 -22.84
CA ARG A 106 -33.36 -43.60 -24.28
C ARG A 106 -33.13 -44.97 -24.92
N ALA A 107 -32.26 -45.79 -24.34
CA ALA A 107 -31.98 -47.14 -24.83
C ALA A 107 -32.98 -48.19 -24.29
N ALA A 108 -33.68 -47.89 -23.20
CA ALA A 108 -34.79 -48.70 -22.72
C ALA A 108 -35.95 -48.64 -23.74
N PRO A 109 -36.40 -49.78 -24.30
CA PRO A 109 -37.56 -49.78 -25.18
C PRO A 109 -38.81 -49.39 -24.39
N ASP A 110 -39.72 -48.60 -24.98
CA ASP A 110 -41.09 -48.48 -24.48
C ASP A 110 -41.67 -49.89 -24.33
N GLU A 111 -41.85 -50.35 -23.08
CA GLU A 111 -42.55 -51.59 -22.79
C GLU A 111 -43.98 -51.43 -23.33
N PRO A 112 -44.39 -52.18 -24.38
CA PRO A 112 -45.74 -52.05 -24.88
C PRO A 112 -46.72 -52.53 -23.81
N PRO A 113 -47.92 -51.93 -23.71
CA PRO A 113 -48.92 -52.36 -22.74
C PRO A 113 -49.25 -53.83 -22.98
N THR A 114 -49.03 -54.66 -21.98
CA THR A 114 -49.52 -56.03 -21.94
C THR A 114 -51.05 -55.99 -21.83
N ASP A 115 -51.72 -56.35 -22.93
CA ASP A 115 -53.13 -56.76 -22.99
C ASP A 115 -53.39 -58.02 -22.13
#